data_AF-A0AB35KXC8-F1
#
_entry.id   AF-A0AB35KXC8-F1
#
_cell.length_a   1.000
_cell.length_b   1.000
_cell.length_c   1.000
_cell.angle_alpha   90.00
_cell.angle_beta   90.00
_cell.angle_gamma   90.00
#
_symmetry.space_group_name_H-M   'P 1'
#
loop_
_entity.id
_entity.type
_entity.pdbx_description
1 polymer ?
#
loop_
_entity_poly.entity_id
_entity_poly.type
_entity_poly.pdbx_seq_one_letter_code
_entity_poly.pdbx_strand_id
1 'polypeptide(L)'
;MGVFSRHAGGDDHFGPDYGAAQVDTVARGGLSEQCPNLARLFRNMTFTISAENHLMSAVLEGNTNRRRVAKQWIEDNPQMVASWLEGVTRYQGGPISKVFDISLARND
;
A
#
# COMPACT_ATOMS: atom_id res chain seq x y z
N MET A 1 -3.09 23.99 23.15
CA MET A 1 -4.15 23.55 22.20
C MET A 1 -4.12 24.50 21.01
N GLY A 2 -3.22 24.26 20.06
CA GLY A 2 -3.05 25.09 18.86
C GLY A 2 -3.63 24.34 17.67
N VAL A 3 -4.80 24.78 17.22
CA VAL A 3 -5.40 24.27 15.99
C VAL A 3 -4.57 24.82 14.84
N PHE A 4 -3.80 23.96 14.17
CA PHE A 4 -3.18 24.28 12.89
C PHE A 4 -4.29 24.43 11.85
N SER A 5 -4.91 25.61 11.79
CA SER A 5 -5.85 25.97 10.75
C SER A 5 -5.10 26.13 9.43
N ARG A 6 -5.29 25.15 8.54
CA ARG A 6 -4.74 25.10 7.18
C ARG A 6 -5.17 26.37 6.42
N HIS A 7 -4.19 27.15 5.97
CA HIS A 7 -4.40 28.43 5.30
C HIS A 7 -4.81 28.23 3.83
N ALA A 8 -5.87 28.92 3.42
CA ALA A 8 -6.49 28.91 2.08
C ALA A 8 -5.64 29.58 0.97
N GLY A 9 -4.31 29.51 1.05
CA GLY A 9 -3.37 30.12 0.09
C GLY A 9 -2.40 29.12 -0.55
N GLY A 10 -2.59 27.82 -0.33
CA GLY A 10 -1.74 26.77 -0.88
C GLY A 10 -2.10 26.34 -2.31
N ASP A 11 -3.30 26.68 -2.79
CA ASP A 11 -3.84 26.11 -4.04
C ASP A 11 -3.05 26.56 -5.29
N ASP A 12 -2.45 27.76 -5.27
CA ASP A 12 -1.60 28.27 -6.36
C ASP A 12 -0.24 27.56 -6.47
N HIS A 13 0.20 26.88 -5.41
CA HIS A 13 1.50 26.19 -5.35
C HIS A 13 1.37 24.66 -5.29
N PHE A 14 0.31 24.15 -4.69
CA PHE A 14 0.10 22.72 -4.44
C PHE A 14 -1.01 22.11 -5.31
N GLY A 15 -1.77 22.92 -6.04
CA GLY A 15 -2.86 22.50 -6.92
C GLY A 15 -4.25 22.61 -6.25
N PRO A 16 -5.32 22.63 -7.07
CA PRO A 16 -6.70 22.71 -6.57
C PRO A 16 -7.06 21.53 -5.65
N ASP A 17 -8.12 21.69 -4.85
CA ASP A 17 -8.55 20.74 -3.81
C ASP A 17 -7.51 20.51 -2.69
N TYR A 18 -6.85 21.58 -2.24
CA TYR A 18 -5.89 21.56 -1.13
C TYR A 18 -4.67 20.66 -1.38
N GLY A 19 -4.25 20.57 -2.65
CA GLY A 19 -3.14 19.73 -3.08
C GLY A 19 -3.47 18.25 -3.13
N ALA A 20 -4.59 17.89 -3.76
CA ALA A 20 -4.93 16.51 -4.08
C ALA A 20 -3.73 15.83 -4.78
N ALA A 21 -3.01 15.00 -4.02
CA ALA A 21 -1.77 14.38 -4.47
C ALA A 21 -2.04 12.91 -4.82
N GLN A 22 -1.68 12.54 -6.04
CA GLN A 22 -1.66 11.14 -6.46
C GLN A 22 -0.26 10.59 -6.22
N VAL A 23 -0.16 9.45 -5.53
CA VAL A 23 1.10 8.73 -5.32
C VAL A 23 1.14 7.55 -6.29
N ASP A 24 1.95 7.68 -7.33
CA ASP A 24 2.11 6.65 -8.35
C ASP A 24 3.32 5.76 -8.09
N THR A 25 3.15 4.46 -8.31
CA THR A 25 4.27 3.50 -8.28
C THR A 25 5.00 3.53 -9.62
N VAL A 26 6.17 4.16 -9.65
CA VAL A 26 7.04 4.21 -10.84
C VAL A 26 8.06 3.07 -10.83
N ALA A 27 8.26 2.45 -11.99
CA ALA A 27 9.22 1.37 -12.20
C ALA A 27 10.24 1.73 -13.29
N ARG A 28 11.42 1.11 -13.25
CA ARG A 28 12.43 1.28 -14.30
C ARG A 28 11.88 0.83 -15.67
N GLY A 29 12.34 1.48 -16.74
CA GLY A 29 12.02 1.09 -18.11
C GLY A 29 12.31 -0.41 -18.36
N GLY A 30 11.36 -1.11 -18.99
CA GLY A 30 11.47 -2.54 -19.29
C GLY A 30 11.20 -3.49 -18.11
N LEU A 31 10.93 -3.02 -16.89
CA LEU A 31 10.64 -3.91 -15.75
C LEU A 31 9.39 -4.77 -16.00
N SER A 32 8.38 -4.22 -16.67
CA SER A 32 7.15 -4.95 -17.00
C SER A 32 7.35 -6.08 -17.99
N GLU A 33 8.35 -5.95 -18.88
CA GLU A 33 8.67 -6.97 -19.87
C GLU A 33 9.59 -8.04 -19.29
N GLN A 34 10.57 -7.62 -18.48
CA GLN A 34 11.54 -8.52 -17.84
C GLN A 34 10.92 -9.30 -16.68
N CYS A 35 9.97 -8.70 -15.96
CA CYS A 35 9.38 -9.27 -14.75
C CYS A 35 7.85 -9.07 -14.75
N PRO A 36 7.10 -9.77 -15.62
CA PRO A 36 5.65 -9.58 -15.75
C PRO A 36 4.90 -9.90 -14.45
N ASN A 37 5.37 -10.87 -13.66
CA ASN A 37 4.78 -11.22 -12.37
C ASN A 37 4.95 -10.09 -11.33
N LEU A 38 6.14 -9.48 -11.26
CA LEU A 38 6.41 -8.36 -10.36
C LEU A 38 5.63 -7.11 -10.78
N ALA A 39 5.55 -6.86 -12.08
CA ALA A 39 4.78 -5.74 -12.60
C ALA A 39 3.27 -5.87 -12.34
N ARG A 40 2.72 -7.10 -12.33
CA ARG A 40 1.35 -7.34 -11.89
C ARG A 40 1.15 -6.95 -10.42
N LEU A 41 2.04 -7.39 -9.53
CA LEU A 41 1.99 -7.00 -8.12
C LEU A 41 1.99 -5.48 -7.95
N PHE A 42 2.89 -4.77 -8.64
CA PHE A 42 2.96 -3.30 -8.53
C PHE A 42 1.75 -2.58 -9.12
N ARG A 43 1.10 -3.14 -10.14
CA ARG A 43 -0.15 -2.59 -10.69
C ARG A 43 -1.33 -2.80 -9.75
N ASN A 44 -1.38 -3.94 -9.06
CA ASN A 44 -2.44 -4.25 -8.12
C ASN A 44 -2.27 -3.53 -6.78
N MET A 45 -1.06 -3.07 -6.45
CA MET A 45 -0.73 -2.44 -5.17
C MET A 45 -1.27 -1.00 -5.10
N THR A 46 -2.53 -0.89 -4.71
CA THR A 46 -3.18 0.39 -4.41
C THR A 46 -3.42 0.52 -2.92
N PHE A 47 -3.16 1.70 -2.38
CA PHE A 47 -3.43 2.03 -0.98
C PHE A 47 -4.59 3.03 -0.89
N THR A 48 -5.33 2.95 0.21
CA THR A 48 -6.34 3.96 0.56
C THR A 48 -5.74 4.94 1.56
N ILE A 49 -6.18 6.21 1.52
CA ILE A 49 -5.74 7.25 2.45
C ILE A 49 -6.00 6.82 3.91
N SER A 50 -7.12 6.14 4.17
CA SER A 50 -7.44 5.61 5.50
C SER A 50 -6.41 4.58 5.99
N ALA A 51 -5.95 3.69 5.11
CA ALA A 51 -4.91 2.71 5.44
C ALA A 51 -3.57 3.39 5.75
N GLU A 52 -3.18 4.39 4.95
CA GLU A 52 -1.95 5.15 5.17
C GLU A 52 -1.97 5.91 6.49
N ASN A 53 -3.07 6.62 6.79
CA ASN A 53 -3.23 7.34 8.07
C ASN A 53 -3.14 6.40 9.27
N HIS A 54 -3.80 5.23 9.20
CA HIS A 54 -3.76 4.25 10.28
C HIS A 54 -2.34 3.70 10.51
N LEU A 55 -1.63 3.38 9.42
CA LEU A 55 -0.24 2.93 9.48
C LEU A 55 0.69 4.01 10.06
N MET A 56 0.54 5.27 9.65
CA MET A 56 1.35 6.37 10.16
C MET A 56 1.12 6.61 11.66
N SER A 57 -0.14 6.65 12.10
CA SER A 57 -0.47 6.81 13.53
C SER A 57 0.12 5.67 14.35
N ALA A 58 -0.05 4.41 13.91
CA ALA A 58 0.47 3.25 14.62
C ALA A 58 2.01 3.24 14.74
N VAL A 59 2.72 3.73 13.72
CA VAL A 59 4.18 3.87 13.78
C VAL A 59 4.61 4.94 14.78
N LEU A 60 3.92 6.10 14.78
CA LEU A 60 4.26 7.24 15.64
C LEU A 60 3.93 6.96 17.12
N GLU A 61 2.78 6.36 17.40
CA GLU A 61 2.31 6.07 18.76
C GLU A 61 3.09 4.92 19.41
N GLY A 62 3.40 3.87 18.63
CA GLY A 62 4.00 2.65 19.17
C GLY A 62 5.51 2.69 19.36
N ASN A 63 6.20 3.78 18.98
CA ASN A 63 7.67 3.92 18.92
C ASN A 63 8.38 2.62 18.49
N THR A 64 7.79 1.94 17.51
CA THR A 64 8.13 0.57 17.15
C THR A 64 8.80 0.50 15.80
N ASN A 65 9.40 -0.65 15.51
CA ASN A 65 9.94 -0.92 14.19
C ASN A 65 8.84 -0.88 13.13
N ARG A 66 8.98 0.00 12.13
CA ARG A 66 8.07 0.15 10.98
C ARG A 66 7.70 -1.18 10.32
N ARG A 67 8.64 -2.13 10.23
CA ARG A 67 8.39 -3.46 9.66
C ARG A 67 7.41 -4.29 10.49
N ARG A 68 7.43 -4.15 11.82
CA ARG A 68 6.50 -4.86 12.70
C ARG A 68 5.08 -4.34 12.54
N VAL A 69 4.91 -3.01 12.49
CA VAL A 69 3.60 -2.39 12.24
C VAL A 69 3.05 -2.79 10.88
N ALA A 70 3.88 -2.72 9.84
CA ALA A 70 3.48 -3.16 8.51
C ALA A 70 3.08 -4.65 8.49
N LYS A 71 3.83 -5.53 9.16
CA LYS A 71 3.48 -6.96 9.26
C LYS A 71 2.12 -7.15 9.95
N GLN A 72 1.92 -6.51 11.09
CA GLN A 72 0.66 -6.58 11.83
C GLN A 72 -0.51 -6.07 10.97
N TRP A 73 -0.32 -4.93 10.30
CA TRP A 73 -1.34 -4.36 9.44
C TRP A 73 -1.70 -5.28 8.26
N ILE A 74 -0.72 -5.96 7.65
CA ILE A 74 -0.96 -6.98 6.61
C ILE A 74 -1.76 -8.15 7.18
N GLU A 75 -1.45 -8.60 8.40
CA GLU A 75 -2.19 -9.65 9.11
C GLU A 75 -3.63 -9.25 9.43
N ASP A 76 -3.85 -7.98 9.77
CA ASP A 76 -5.17 -7.44 10.08
C ASP A 76 -6.00 -7.11 8.83
N ASN A 77 -5.37 -6.99 7.65
CA ASN A 77 -6.02 -6.59 6.39
C ASN A 77 -5.85 -7.64 5.26
N PRO A 78 -6.25 -8.91 5.48
CA PRO A 78 -6.01 -9.99 4.54
C PRO A 78 -6.69 -9.78 3.19
N GLN A 79 -7.83 -9.08 3.14
CA GLN A 79 -8.56 -8.81 1.90
C GLN A 79 -7.79 -7.86 0.96
N MET A 80 -7.14 -6.84 1.50
CA MET A 80 -6.34 -5.91 0.68
C MET A 80 -5.06 -6.61 0.17
N VAL A 81 -4.49 -7.50 0.98
CA VAL A 81 -3.34 -8.31 0.57
C VAL A 81 -3.73 -9.29 -0.53
N ALA A 82 -4.93 -9.87 -0.46
CA ALA A 82 -5.44 -10.77 -1.48
C ALA A 82 -5.62 -10.06 -2.84
N SER A 83 -6.13 -8.81 -2.85
CA SER A 83 -6.27 -8.04 -4.10
C SER A 83 -4.92 -7.71 -4.73
N TRP A 84 -3.91 -7.35 -3.92
CA TRP A 84 -2.55 -7.12 -4.42
C TRP A 84 -1.95 -8.36 -5.09
N LEU A 85 -2.29 -9.55 -4.59
CA LEU A 85 -1.74 -10.83 -5.05
C LEU A 85 -2.58 -11.52 -6.11
N GLU A 86 -3.64 -10.89 -6.59
CA GLU A 86 -4.50 -11.44 -7.63
C GLU A 86 -3.70 -11.66 -8.93
N GLY A 87 -3.62 -12.93 -9.35
CA GLY A 87 -2.86 -13.32 -10.54
C GLY A 87 -1.33 -13.22 -10.39
N VAL A 88 -0.82 -13.02 -9.18
CA VAL A 88 0.60 -13.04 -8.85
C VAL A 88 1.01 -14.45 -8.42
N THR A 89 2.13 -14.93 -8.93
CA THR A 89 2.71 -16.24 -8.61
C THR A 89 3.91 -16.12 -7.69
N ARG A 90 4.27 -17.22 -7.03
CA ARG A 90 5.51 -17.31 -6.26
C ARG A 90 6.72 -17.25 -7.19
N TYR A 91 7.89 -16.93 -6.63
CA TYR A 91 9.15 -16.92 -7.38
C TYR A 91 9.45 -18.26 -8.08
N GLN A 92 9.15 -19.38 -7.41
CA GLN A 92 9.31 -20.73 -7.96
C GLN A 92 8.14 -21.17 -8.87
N GLY A 93 7.21 -20.26 -9.16
CA GLY A 93 5.94 -20.58 -9.81
C GLY A 93 4.88 -21.10 -8.84
N GLY A 94 3.64 -21.14 -9.31
CA GLY A 94 2.49 -21.62 -8.54
C GLY A 94 1.75 -20.52 -7.75
N PRO A 95 0.53 -20.84 -7.26
CA PRO A 95 -0.35 -19.89 -6.60
C PRO A 95 0.14 -19.48 -5.21
N ILE A 96 -0.24 -18.26 -4.79
CA ILE A 96 0.02 -17.75 -3.45
C ILE A 96 -1.18 -18.06 -2.57
N SER A 97 -1.11 -19.19 -1.85
CA SER A 97 -2.16 -19.63 -0.90
C SER A 97 -1.97 -19.11 0.52
N LYS A 98 -0.76 -18.65 0.88
CA LYS A 98 -0.41 -18.20 2.23
C LYS A 98 0.59 -17.06 2.16
N VAL A 99 0.38 -16.02 2.97
CA VAL A 99 1.32 -14.92 3.21
C VAL A 99 1.51 -14.80 4.72
N PHE A 100 2.75 -14.92 5.19
CA PHE A 100 3.06 -15.09 6.62
C PHE A 100 2.21 -16.22 7.24
N ASP A 101 1.38 -15.88 8.23
CA ASP A 101 0.45 -16.79 8.90
C ASP A 101 -1.00 -16.63 8.41
N ILE A 102 -1.21 -15.82 7.39
CA ILE A 102 -2.51 -15.53 6.78
C ILE A 102 -2.77 -16.54 5.67
N SER A 103 -3.89 -17.25 5.76
CA SER A 103 -4.42 -18.01 4.64
C SER A 103 -5.14 -17.05 3.69
N LEU A 104 -4.68 -16.96 2.45
CA LEU A 104 -5.38 -16.22 1.41
C LEU A 104 -6.38 -17.17 0.76
N ALA A 105 -7.39 -17.58 1.53
CA ALA A 105 -8.50 -18.32 0.98
C ALA A 105 -9.20 -17.41 -0.03
N ARG A 106 -9.25 -17.86 -1.28
CA ARG A 106 -10.05 -17.24 -2.33
C ARG A 106 -11.50 -17.40 -1.88
N ASN A 107 -12.14 -16.33 -1.40
CA ASN A 107 -13.58 -16.34 -1.24
C ASN A 107 -14.16 -16.57 -2.64
N ASP A 108 -14.78 -17.73 -2.77
CA ASP A 108 -15.65 -18.17 -3.85
C ASP A 108 -16.89 -17.27 -3.99
#